data_AF-A0A924T6P2-F1
#
_entry.id   AF-A0A924T6P2-F1
#
_cell.length_a   1.000
_cell.length_b   1.000
_cell.length_c   1.000
_cell.angle_alpha   90.00
_cell.angle_beta   90.00
_cell.angle_gamma   90.00
#
_symmetry.space_group_name_H-M   'P 1'
#
loop_
_entity.id
_entity.type
_entity.pdbx_description
1 polymer ?
#
loop_
_entity_poly.entity_id
_entity_poly.type
_entity_poly.pdbx_seq_one_letter_code
_entity_poly.pdbx_strand_id
1 'polypeptide(L)'
;MTPAIWAREHKSEIVNRFFKRTNYTGSVPPIGIFMAGVPGAGKTEFTKQLMRELIESPLRIDMDEIAETIEGYQPAVAHAFREAATIILDRIYDKALRLKKDFIFDGTFGHSKALENIRRARKKSYTVKVYVIYQDPVIAWSFTKDREVIELRKISKEGFINSYFNIITNIKELQNDKQDVIISLILKDSSNLAGVTYENVEDIFDYLPDIRTREYLESAIIV
;
A
#
# COMPACT_ATOMS: atom_id res chain seq x y z
N MET A 1 -14.90 3.60 25.21
CA MET A 1 -13.44 3.72 24.92
C MET A 1 -13.30 4.12 23.46
N THR A 2 -12.39 5.03 23.09
CA THR A 2 -12.18 5.37 21.67
C THR A 2 -11.34 4.27 20.98
N PRO A 3 -11.46 4.07 19.65
CA PRO A 3 -10.65 3.07 18.94
C PRO A 3 -9.14 3.26 19.16
N ALA A 4 -8.67 4.51 19.24
CA ALA A 4 -7.25 4.80 19.44
C ALA A 4 -6.75 4.45 20.86
N ILE A 5 -7.58 4.62 21.90
CA ILE A 5 -7.23 4.16 23.26
C ILE A 5 -7.17 2.64 23.28
N TRP A 6 -8.20 1.98 22.73
CA TRP A 6 -8.25 0.52 22.64
C TRP A 6 -7.03 -0.07 21.94
N ALA A 7 -6.64 0.51 20.79
CA ALA A 7 -5.48 0.06 20.05
C ALA A 7 -4.18 0.20 20.85
N ARG A 8 -4.02 1.24 21.68
CA ARG A 8 -2.82 1.39 22.51
C ARG A 8 -2.71 0.29 23.57
N GLU A 9 -3.83 -0.15 24.12
CA GLU A 9 -3.91 -1.23 25.11
C GLU A 9 -3.69 -2.63 24.48
N HIS A 10 -4.25 -2.86 23.28
CA HIS A 10 -4.29 -4.20 22.66
C HIS A 10 -3.28 -4.43 21.54
N LYS A 11 -2.57 -3.40 21.04
CA LYS A 11 -1.62 -3.50 19.92
C LYS A 11 -0.60 -4.62 20.07
N SER A 12 -0.08 -4.86 21.28
CA SER A 12 0.94 -5.89 21.51
C SER A 12 0.42 -7.28 21.18
N GLU A 13 -0.83 -7.57 21.53
CA GLU A 13 -1.47 -8.84 21.23
C GLU A 13 -1.68 -9.00 19.73
N ILE A 14 -2.27 -7.99 19.08
CA ILE A 14 -2.55 -7.99 17.63
C ILE A 14 -1.25 -8.16 16.84
N VAL A 15 -0.21 -7.39 17.16
CA VAL A 15 1.13 -7.50 16.56
C VAL A 15 1.67 -8.93 16.71
N ASN A 16 1.48 -9.59 17.85
CA ASN A 16 1.93 -10.97 18.02
C ASN A 16 1.13 -11.94 17.16
N ARG A 17 -0.19 -11.74 16.98
CA ARG A 17 -1.01 -12.58 16.08
C ARG A 17 -0.54 -12.47 14.62
N PHE A 18 -0.24 -11.27 14.13
CA PHE A 18 0.29 -11.07 12.76
C PHE A 18 1.61 -11.82 12.54
N PHE A 19 2.53 -11.80 13.50
CA PHE A 19 3.81 -12.50 13.37
C PHE A 19 3.69 -14.02 13.54
N LYS A 20 2.65 -14.55 14.18
CA LYS A 20 2.39 -16.00 14.28
C LYS A 20 1.84 -16.60 12.99
N ARG A 21 1.30 -15.79 12.08
CA ARG A 21 0.76 -16.24 10.78
C ARG A 21 1.84 -16.58 9.76
N THR A 22 3.10 -16.26 10.05
CA THR A 22 4.22 -16.50 9.16
C THR A 22 5.22 -17.44 9.82
N ASN A 23 5.53 -18.55 9.17
CA ASN A 23 6.60 -19.47 9.58
C ASN A 23 7.96 -19.05 9.00
N TYR A 24 8.04 -17.83 8.46
CA TYR A 24 9.15 -17.36 7.65
C TYR A 24 10.42 -17.08 8.45
N THR A 25 11.56 -17.66 8.03
CA THR A 25 12.85 -17.47 8.70
C THR A 25 13.54 -16.14 8.36
N GLY A 26 13.16 -15.46 7.27
CA GLY A 26 13.80 -14.19 6.84
C GLY A 26 14.75 -14.39 5.66
N SER A 27 14.80 -13.44 4.72
CA SER A 27 15.88 -13.38 3.73
C SER A 27 17.14 -12.77 4.34
N VAL A 28 18.30 -13.05 3.75
CA VAL A 28 19.57 -12.37 4.06
C VAL A 28 20.18 -11.85 2.75
N PRO A 29 20.20 -10.53 2.51
CA PRO A 29 19.59 -9.46 3.31
C PRO A 29 18.05 -9.54 3.34
N PRO A 30 17.37 -8.98 4.35
CA PRO A 30 15.90 -9.02 4.42
C PRO A 30 15.27 -8.17 3.32
N ILE A 31 14.11 -8.58 2.83
CA ILE A 31 13.43 -7.95 1.70
C ILE A 31 12.20 -7.15 2.16
N GLY A 32 12.15 -5.88 1.77
CA GLY A 32 11.04 -4.98 2.08
C GLY A 32 10.35 -4.54 0.80
N ILE A 33 9.15 -5.06 0.56
CA ILE A 33 8.35 -4.70 -0.61
C ILE A 33 7.34 -3.62 -0.23
N PHE A 34 7.24 -2.56 -1.01
CA PHE A 34 6.24 -1.51 -0.85
C PHE A 34 5.36 -1.44 -2.09
N MET A 35 4.05 -1.44 -1.87
CA MET A 35 3.08 -1.23 -2.94
C MET A 35 2.78 0.26 -3.09
N ALA A 36 2.61 0.70 -4.33
CA ALA A 36 2.13 2.04 -4.68
C ALA A 36 1.04 1.94 -5.74
N GLY A 37 0.07 2.85 -5.69
CA GLY A 37 -1.03 2.89 -6.64
C GLY A 37 -2.33 3.36 -6.00
N VAL A 38 -3.17 4.02 -6.80
CA VAL A 38 -4.47 4.54 -6.36
C VAL A 38 -5.41 3.42 -5.89
N PRO A 39 -6.43 3.71 -5.08
CA PRO A 39 -7.55 2.80 -4.88
C PRO A 39 -8.07 2.26 -6.21
N GLY A 40 -8.49 0.99 -6.28
CA GLY A 40 -8.98 0.38 -7.53
C GLY A 40 -7.92 0.04 -8.58
N ALA A 41 -6.63 0.33 -8.34
CA ALA A 41 -5.54 -0.04 -9.27
C ALA A 41 -5.19 -1.55 -9.29
N GLY A 42 -5.79 -2.37 -8.42
CA GLY A 42 -5.50 -3.81 -8.38
C GLY A 42 -4.26 -4.23 -7.56
N LYS A 43 -3.86 -3.40 -6.57
CA LYS A 43 -2.70 -3.69 -5.69
C LYS A 43 -2.91 -4.96 -4.87
N THR A 44 -4.08 -5.12 -4.26
CA THR A 44 -4.41 -6.25 -3.39
C THR A 44 -4.37 -7.56 -4.16
N GLU A 45 -4.89 -7.58 -5.38
CA GLU A 45 -4.86 -8.73 -6.29
C GLU A 45 -3.42 -9.09 -6.66
N PHE A 46 -2.60 -8.09 -6.99
CA PHE A 46 -1.18 -8.27 -7.28
C PHE A 46 -0.43 -8.82 -6.06
N THR A 47 -0.63 -8.25 -4.86
CA THR A 47 0.00 -8.75 -3.63
C THR A 47 -0.41 -10.20 -3.34
N LYS A 48 -1.69 -10.54 -3.49
CA LYS A 48 -2.17 -11.92 -3.33
C LYS A 48 -1.54 -12.87 -4.34
N GLN A 49 -1.36 -12.43 -5.59
CA GLN A 49 -0.67 -13.22 -6.61
C GLN A 49 0.80 -13.43 -6.26
N LEU A 50 1.52 -12.35 -5.96
CA LEU A 50 2.93 -12.40 -5.56
C LEU A 50 3.14 -13.34 -4.37
N MET A 51 2.27 -13.26 -3.36
CA MET A 51 2.35 -14.15 -2.19
C MET A 51 2.12 -15.64 -2.52
N ARG A 52 1.33 -15.97 -3.55
CA ARG A 52 1.13 -17.36 -3.99
C ARG A 52 2.33 -17.93 -4.74
N GLU A 53 3.13 -17.07 -5.36
CA GLU A 53 4.34 -17.47 -6.09
C GLU A 53 5.54 -17.68 -5.16
N LEU A 54 5.48 -17.17 -3.92
CA LEU A 54 6.51 -17.34 -2.92
C LEU A 54 6.32 -18.64 -2.13
N ILE A 55 7.40 -19.42 -1.99
CA ILE A 55 7.44 -20.67 -1.20
C ILE A 55 7.09 -20.39 0.26
N GLU A 56 7.56 -19.26 0.79
CA GLU A 56 7.23 -18.80 2.13
C GLU A 56 6.65 -17.38 2.06
N SER A 57 5.53 -17.16 2.74
CA SER A 57 4.84 -15.87 2.66
C SER A 57 5.46 -14.82 3.60
N PRO A 58 5.88 -13.65 3.08
CA PRO A 58 6.35 -12.54 3.89
C PRO A 58 5.21 -11.96 4.73
N LEU A 59 5.57 -11.15 5.73
CA LEU A 59 4.58 -10.44 6.54
C LEU A 59 3.85 -9.39 5.70
N ARG A 60 2.56 -9.60 5.42
CA ARG A 60 1.73 -8.56 4.80
C ARG A 60 1.31 -7.52 5.86
N ILE A 61 1.54 -6.26 5.56
CA ILE A 61 1.19 -5.11 6.39
C ILE A 61 0.17 -4.28 5.59
N ASP A 62 -1.11 -4.50 5.86
CA ASP A 62 -2.24 -3.87 5.19
C ASP A 62 -3.09 -3.11 6.22
N MET A 63 -3.32 -1.82 5.98
CA MET A 63 -4.11 -0.96 6.88
C MET A 63 -5.55 -1.46 7.05
N ASP A 64 -6.17 -1.91 5.97
CA ASP A 64 -7.56 -2.36 5.96
C ASP A 64 -7.70 -3.69 6.73
N GLU A 65 -6.78 -4.63 6.52
CA GLU A 65 -6.72 -5.89 7.30
C GLU A 65 -6.49 -5.62 8.80
N ILE A 66 -5.61 -4.67 9.13
CA ILE A 66 -5.35 -4.29 10.52
C ILE A 66 -6.59 -3.64 11.15
N ALA A 67 -7.28 -2.77 10.42
CA ALA A 67 -8.48 -2.09 10.92
C ALA A 67 -9.59 -3.08 11.30
N GLU A 68 -9.77 -4.15 10.51
CA GLU A 68 -10.75 -5.22 10.78
C GLU A 68 -10.49 -5.98 12.09
N THR A 69 -9.27 -5.92 12.63
CA THR A 69 -8.94 -6.57 13.92
C THR A 69 -9.30 -5.73 15.15
N ILE A 70 -9.73 -4.48 14.94
CA ILE A 70 -10.03 -3.53 16.02
C ILE A 70 -11.45 -3.77 16.52
N GLU A 71 -11.62 -3.82 17.84
CA GLU A 71 -12.93 -4.03 18.45
C GLU A 71 -13.93 -2.96 17.99
N GLY A 72 -15.11 -3.43 17.55
CA GLY A 72 -16.20 -2.57 17.07
C GLY A 72 -16.00 -2.02 15.65
N TYR A 73 -14.99 -2.48 14.90
CA TYR A 73 -14.80 -2.07 13.51
C TYR A 73 -16.06 -2.31 12.67
N GLN A 74 -16.42 -1.30 11.87
CA GLN A 74 -17.47 -1.38 10.88
C GLN A 74 -16.99 -0.71 9.58
N PRO A 75 -17.13 -1.36 8.42
CA PRO A 75 -16.63 -0.80 7.15
C PRO A 75 -17.23 0.58 6.81
N ALA A 76 -18.51 0.79 7.13
CA ALA A 76 -19.22 2.06 6.90
C ALA A 76 -18.60 3.27 7.62
N VAL A 77 -17.87 3.05 8.72
CA VAL A 77 -17.18 4.08 9.50
C VAL A 77 -15.68 3.81 9.59
N ALA A 78 -15.10 3.14 8.58
CA ALA A 78 -13.68 2.78 8.56
C ALA A 78 -12.74 3.98 8.82
N HIS A 79 -13.14 5.19 8.40
CA HIS A 79 -12.40 6.42 8.68
C HIS A 79 -12.15 6.66 10.18
N ALA A 80 -13.11 6.33 11.06
CA ALA A 80 -13.00 6.49 12.51
C ALA A 80 -11.98 5.53 13.15
N PHE A 81 -11.63 4.45 12.45
CA PHE A 81 -10.67 3.44 12.91
C PHE A 81 -9.26 3.64 12.33
N ARG A 82 -9.07 4.57 11.40
CA ARG A 82 -7.78 4.77 10.71
C ARG A 82 -6.65 5.14 11.67
N GLU A 83 -6.91 6.01 12.65
CA GLU A 83 -5.89 6.38 13.65
C GLU A 83 -5.45 5.14 14.46
N ALA A 84 -6.42 4.38 14.94
CA ALA A 84 -6.20 3.15 15.71
C ALA A 84 -5.42 2.09 14.90
N ALA A 85 -5.79 1.89 13.64
CA ALA A 85 -5.10 1.00 12.73
C ALA A 85 -3.67 1.47 12.42
N THR A 86 -3.46 2.79 12.27
CA THR A 86 -2.12 3.37 12.08
C THR A 86 -1.20 3.09 13.27
N ILE A 87 -1.71 3.20 14.51
CA ILE A 87 -0.94 2.88 15.73
C ILE A 87 -0.45 1.43 15.70
N ILE A 88 -1.32 0.50 15.30
CA ILE A 88 -0.99 -0.93 15.23
C ILE A 88 -0.04 -1.20 14.07
N LEU A 89 -0.30 -0.62 12.89
CA LEU A 89 0.53 -0.73 11.70
C LEU A 89 1.96 -0.26 11.94
N ASP A 90 2.14 0.92 12.53
CA ASP A 90 3.47 1.46 12.85
C ASP A 90 4.21 0.49 13.78
N ARG A 91 3.50 -0.12 14.74
CA ARG A 91 4.09 -1.10 15.66
C ARG A 91 4.46 -2.43 14.99
N ILE A 92 3.64 -2.90 14.04
CA ILE A 92 3.95 -4.09 13.22
C ILE A 92 5.22 -3.82 12.41
N TYR A 93 5.28 -2.67 11.73
CA TYR A 93 6.41 -2.28 10.90
C TYR A 93 7.70 -2.13 11.72
N ASP A 94 7.65 -1.45 12.86
CA ASP A 94 8.77 -1.35 13.81
C ASP A 94 9.34 -2.72 14.20
N LYS A 95 8.44 -3.65 14.53
CA LYS A 95 8.82 -5.00 14.95
C LYS A 95 9.42 -5.79 13.78
N ALA A 96 8.89 -5.62 12.56
CA ALA A 96 9.41 -6.27 11.36
C ALA A 96 10.85 -5.81 11.09
N LEU A 97 11.07 -4.49 11.08
CA LEU A 97 12.40 -3.89 10.92
C LEU A 97 13.39 -4.38 11.98
N ARG A 98 12.97 -4.44 13.25
CA ARG A 98 13.80 -4.92 14.36
C ARG A 98 14.17 -6.39 14.22
N LEU A 99 13.22 -7.23 13.81
CA LEU A 99 13.39 -8.68 13.68
C LEU A 99 13.90 -9.12 12.31
N LYS A 100 14.21 -8.16 11.41
CA LYS A 100 14.69 -8.43 10.04
C LYS A 100 13.73 -9.38 9.28
N LYS A 101 12.43 -9.18 9.45
CA LYS A 101 11.40 -9.98 8.78
C LYS A 101 11.04 -9.36 7.44
N ASP A 102 11.06 -10.17 6.39
CA ASP A 102 10.57 -9.73 5.10
C ASP A 102 9.09 -9.36 5.20
N PHE A 103 8.73 -8.30 4.48
CA PHE A 103 7.38 -7.76 4.52
C PHE A 103 6.94 -7.27 3.15
N ILE A 104 5.62 -7.27 2.96
CA ILE A 104 4.93 -6.53 1.90
C ILE A 104 4.09 -5.46 2.59
N PHE A 105 4.44 -4.21 2.39
CA PHE A 105 3.68 -3.06 2.84
C PHE A 105 2.64 -2.71 1.78
N ASP A 106 1.42 -3.22 1.96
CA ASP A 106 0.31 -3.06 1.02
C ASP A 106 -0.45 -1.76 1.32
N GLY A 107 0.07 -0.67 0.77
CA GLY A 107 -0.49 0.67 0.90
C GLY A 107 -0.62 1.36 -0.45
N THR A 108 -1.16 2.58 -0.45
CA THR A 108 -1.24 3.39 -1.68
C THR A 108 0.07 4.10 -2.02
N PHE A 109 0.97 4.25 -1.04
CA PHE A 109 2.18 5.10 -1.10
C PHE A 109 1.89 6.61 -1.17
N GLY A 110 0.63 7.05 -1.00
CA GLY A 110 0.23 8.47 -1.04
C GLY A 110 0.20 9.18 0.32
N HIS A 111 0.74 8.57 1.38
CA HIS A 111 0.76 9.13 2.72
C HIS A 111 2.12 9.79 3.02
N SER A 112 2.15 10.77 3.93
CA SER A 112 3.36 11.56 4.23
C SER A 112 4.55 10.74 4.74
N LYS A 113 4.30 9.60 5.42
CA LYS A 113 5.36 8.72 5.92
C LYS A 113 5.91 7.71 4.89
N ALA A 114 5.41 7.70 3.64
CA ALA A 114 5.78 6.67 2.66
C ALA A 114 7.29 6.63 2.39
N LEU A 115 7.88 7.79 2.11
CA LEU A 115 9.32 7.93 1.88
C LEU A 115 10.15 7.69 3.14
N GLU A 116 9.65 8.13 4.31
CA GLU A 116 10.30 7.85 5.59
C GLU A 116 10.37 6.33 5.84
N ASN A 117 9.29 5.59 5.54
CA ASN A 117 9.27 4.15 5.70
C ASN A 117 10.31 3.47 4.81
N ILE A 118 10.49 3.90 3.56
CA ILE A 118 11.58 3.42 2.68
C ILE A 118 12.94 3.67 3.33
N ARG A 119 13.21 4.90 3.77
CA ARG A 119 14.50 5.27 4.40
C ARG A 119 14.77 4.44 5.67
N ARG A 120 13.74 4.16 6.46
CA ARG A 120 13.83 3.33 7.67
C ARG A 120 14.18 1.87 7.34
N ALA A 121 13.62 1.31 6.26
CA ALA A 121 13.99 -0.02 5.77
C ALA A 121 15.45 -0.05 5.28
N ARG A 122 15.85 0.90 4.44
CA ARG A 122 17.24 1.05 3.95
C ARG A 122 18.24 1.16 5.10
N LYS A 123 17.95 1.98 6.12
CA LYS A 123 18.77 2.11 7.34
C LYS A 123 18.91 0.80 8.12
N LYS A 124 17.98 -0.13 7.93
CA LYS A 124 18.01 -1.49 8.48
C LYS A 124 18.51 -2.51 7.45
N SER A 125 19.24 -2.08 6.42
CA SER A 125 19.89 -2.94 5.43
C SER A 125 18.93 -3.90 4.72
N TYR A 126 17.69 -3.45 4.51
CA TYR A 126 16.76 -4.18 3.67
C TYR A 126 17.10 -3.96 2.19
N THR A 127 16.96 -5.00 1.39
CA THR A 127 16.75 -4.83 -0.05
C THR A 127 15.33 -4.31 -0.23
N VAL A 128 15.20 -3.06 -0.69
CA VAL A 128 13.90 -2.41 -0.84
C VAL A 128 13.43 -2.52 -2.29
N LYS A 129 12.22 -3.07 -2.48
CA LYS A 129 11.53 -3.08 -3.77
C LYS A 129 10.23 -2.29 -3.68
N VAL A 130 9.96 -1.45 -4.67
CA VAL A 130 8.72 -0.71 -4.81
C VAL A 130 8.02 -1.15 -6.08
N TYR A 131 6.84 -1.75 -5.94
CA TYR A 131 5.96 -2.04 -7.08
C TYR A 131 4.94 -0.92 -7.23
N VAL A 132 5.05 -0.19 -8.32
CA VAL A 132 4.08 0.83 -8.71
C VAL A 132 3.05 0.19 -9.61
N ILE A 133 1.83 0.04 -9.10
CA ILE A 133 0.69 -0.44 -9.88
C ILE A 133 -0.05 0.76 -10.43
N TYR A 134 0.05 0.94 -11.74
CA TYR A 134 -0.64 2.01 -12.45
C TYR A 134 -1.88 1.47 -13.16
N GLN A 135 -2.97 2.21 -13.00
CA GLN A 135 -4.21 2.09 -13.74
C GLN A 135 -4.65 3.51 -14.11
N ASP A 136 -5.29 3.69 -15.27
CA ASP A 136 -5.87 4.99 -15.62
C ASP A 136 -6.82 5.43 -14.49
N PRO A 137 -6.67 6.64 -13.95
CA PRO A 137 -7.39 7.07 -12.75
C PRO A 137 -8.93 7.08 -12.93
N VAL A 138 -9.45 7.20 -14.15
CA VAL A 138 -10.90 7.11 -14.41
C VAL A 138 -11.37 5.66 -14.30
N ILE A 139 -10.59 4.71 -14.82
CA ILE A 139 -10.86 3.27 -14.70
C ILE A 139 -10.68 2.81 -13.25
N ALA A 140 -9.61 3.23 -12.57
CA ALA A 140 -9.38 2.91 -11.17
C ALA A 140 -10.51 3.44 -10.27
N TRP A 141 -11.10 4.59 -10.62
CA TRP A 141 -12.27 5.11 -9.92
C TRP A 141 -13.49 4.20 -10.07
N SER A 142 -13.80 3.69 -11.27
CA SER A 142 -14.95 2.79 -11.44
C SER A 142 -14.80 1.53 -10.59
N PHE A 143 -13.62 0.90 -10.60
CA PHE A 143 -13.34 -0.25 -9.72
C PHE A 143 -13.42 0.10 -8.23
N THR A 144 -13.04 1.32 -7.85
CA THR A 144 -13.17 1.81 -6.48
C THR A 144 -14.64 1.93 -6.07
N LYS A 145 -15.52 2.40 -6.96
CA LYS A 145 -16.96 2.49 -6.74
C LYS A 145 -17.61 1.11 -6.65
N ASP A 146 -17.23 0.17 -7.52
CA ASP A 146 -17.71 -1.21 -7.46
C ASP A 146 -17.35 -1.85 -6.11
N ARG A 147 -16.12 -1.62 -5.65
CA ARG A 147 -15.66 -2.09 -4.34
C ARG A 147 -16.40 -1.42 -3.18
N GLU A 148 -16.76 -0.14 -3.29
CA GLU A 148 -17.53 0.57 -2.25
C GLU A 148 -18.92 -0.08 -2.04
N VAL A 149 -19.57 -0.56 -3.10
CA VAL A 149 -20.86 -1.26 -3.00
C VAL A 149 -20.73 -2.57 -2.22
N ILE A 150 -19.63 -3.30 -2.43
CA ILE A 150 -19.40 -4.62 -1.82
C ILE A 150 -18.83 -4.49 -0.40
N GLU A 151 -17.84 -3.63 -0.20
CA GLU A 151 -17.09 -3.50 1.06
C GLU A 151 -17.66 -2.40 1.97
N LEU A 152 -18.63 -1.59 1.53
CA LEU A 152 -19.21 -0.46 2.26
C LEU A 152 -18.18 0.60 2.71
N ARG A 153 -16.99 0.60 2.13
CA ARG A 153 -15.90 1.56 2.40
C ARG A 153 -16.00 2.74 1.45
N LYS A 154 -16.54 3.86 1.93
CA LYS A 154 -16.66 5.09 1.14
C LYS A 154 -15.34 5.83 1.01
N ILE A 155 -15.03 6.27 -0.20
CA ILE A 155 -13.99 7.27 -0.47
C ILE A 155 -14.61 8.44 -1.24
N SER A 156 -14.31 9.67 -0.83
CA SER A 156 -14.75 10.83 -1.59
C SER A 156 -13.95 10.95 -2.89
N LYS A 157 -14.59 11.49 -3.93
CA LYS A 157 -13.92 11.85 -5.19
C LYS A 157 -12.69 12.72 -4.94
N GLU A 158 -12.81 13.72 -4.08
CA GLU A 158 -11.69 14.57 -3.68
C GLU A 158 -10.57 13.76 -3.02
N GLY A 159 -10.90 12.85 -2.10
CA GLY A 159 -9.93 11.98 -1.44
C GLY A 159 -9.19 11.07 -2.41
N PHE A 160 -9.87 10.56 -3.44
CA PHE A 160 -9.26 9.77 -4.51
C PHE A 160 -8.30 10.60 -5.36
N ILE A 161 -8.74 11.78 -5.83
CA ILE A 161 -7.91 12.69 -6.65
C ILE A 161 -6.68 13.15 -5.85
N ASN A 162 -6.86 13.50 -4.58
CA ASN A 162 -5.75 13.84 -3.69
C ASN A 162 -4.78 12.66 -3.52
N SER A 163 -5.29 11.44 -3.37
CA SER A 163 -4.45 10.25 -3.32
C SER A 163 -3.64 10.06 -4.61
N TYR A 164 -4.22 10.26 -5.79
CA TYR A 164 -3.53 10.15 -7.07
C TYR A 164 -2.31 11.08 -7.14
N PHE A 165 -2.51 12.38 -6.83
CA PHE A 165 -1.41 13.35 -6.86
C PHE A 165 -0.36 13.11 -5.79
N ASN A 166 -0.77 12.75 -4.57
CA ASN A 166 0.18 12.45 -3.50
C ASN A 166 1.09 11.27 -3.84
N ILE A 167 0.55 10.24 -4.51
CA ILE A 167 1.34 9.10 -4.97
C ILE A 167 2.36 9.55 -6.01
N ILE A 168 1.94 10.32 -7.01
CA ILE A 168 2.85 10.83 -8.05
C ILE A 168 3.97 11.66 -7.43
N THR A 169 3.64 12.58 -6.52
CA THR A 169 4.64 13.39 -5.80
C THR A 169 5.63 12.51 -5.05
N ASN A 170 5.14 11.56 -4.25
CA ASN A 170 6.01 10.67 -3.49
C ASN A 170 6.88 9.78 -4.40
N ILE A 171 6.36 9.33 -5.54
CA ILE A 171 7.16 8.56 -6.50
C ILE A 171 8.23 9.43 -7.17
N LYS A 172 7.91 10.67 -7.57
CA LYS A 172 8.92 11.63 -8.08
C LYS A 172 10.04 11.85 -7.07
N GLU A 173 9.68 12.07 -5.81
CA GLU A 173 10.67 12.21 -4.75
C GLU A 173 11.50 10.94 -4.52
N LEU A 174 10.87 9.76 -4.56
CA LEU A 174 11.56 8.48 -4.46
C LEU A 174 12.55 8.28 -5.61
N GLN A 175 12.19 8.68 -6.83
CA GLN A 175 13.07 8.59 -7.99
C GLN A 175 14.33 9.46 -7.85
N ASN A 176 14.18 10.64 -7.26
CA ASN A 176 15.33 11.51 -6.95
C ASN A 176 16.25 10.92 -5.85
N ASP A 177 15.72 10.06 -4.97
CA ASP A 177 16.45 9.36 -3.89
C ASP A 177 16.41 7.83 -4.10
N LYS A 178 16.55 7.39 -5.36
CA LYS A 178 16.36 5.98 -5.76
C LYS A 178 17.48 5.06 -5.28
N GLN A 179 18.61 5.58 -4.81
CA GLN A 179 19.77 4.77 -4.44
C GLN A 179 19.38 3.55 -3.59
N ASP A 180 19.81 2.36 -4.00
CA ASP A 180 19.51 1.08 -3.34
C ASP A 180 18.00 0.73 -3.23
N VAL A 181 17.17 1.29 -4.12
CA VAL A 181 15.74 0.95 -4.26
C VAL A 181 15.47 0.41 -5.66
N ILE A 182 14.91 -0.80 -5.71
CA ILE A 182 14.43 -1.40 -6.95
C ILE A 182 13.01 -0.91 -7.19
N ILE A 183 12.76 -0.21 -8.29
CA ILE A 183 11.43 0.28 -8.65
C ILE A 183 10.93 -0.49 -9.87
N SER A 184 9.71 -1.01 -9.82
CA SER A 184 9.12 -1.77 -10.92
C SER A 184 7.70 -1.28 -11.17
N LEU A 185 7.34 -1.13 -12.44
CA LEU A 185 6.04 -0.62 -12.87
C LEU A 185 5.19 -1.76 -13.42
N ILE A 186 3.93 -1.83 -12.97
CA ILE A 186 2.91 -2.70 -13.53
C ILE A 186 1.86 -1.77 -14.15
N LEU A 187 1.80 -1.73 -15.48
CA LEU A 187 0.74 -1.06 -16.23
C LEU A 187 -0.43 -2.01 -16.41
N LYS A 188 -1.55 -1.74 -15.75
CA LYS A 188 -2.77 -2.55 -15.89
C LYS A 188 -3.50 -2.26 -17.20
N ASP A 189 -4.10 -3.29 -17.77
CA ASP A 189 -5.09 -3.14 -18.83
C ASP A 189 -6.43 -2.58 -18.28
N SER A 190 -7.40 -2.34 -19.16
CA SER A 190 -8.71 -1.82 -18.76
C SER A 190 -9.53 -2.74 -17.84
N SER A 191 -9.18 -4.01 -17.74
CA SER A 191 -9.87 -5.01 -16.93
C SER A 191 -9.22 -5.27 -15.57
N ASN A 192 -8.03 -4.72 -15.32
CA ASN A 192 -7.14 -5.05 -14.18
C ASN A 192 -6.62 -6.50 -14.14
N LEU A 193 -7.00 -7.37 -15.09
CA LEU A 193 -6.65 -8.79 -15.09
C LEU A 193 -5.26 -9.06 -15.67
N ALA A 194 -4.85 -8.33 -16.70
CA ALA A 194 -3.52 -8.40 -17.27
C ALA A 194 -2.82 -7.03 -17.23
N GLY A 195 -1.59 -7.00 -17.69
CA GLY A 195 -0.78 -5.79 -17.73
C GLY A 195 0.61 -6.04 -18.29
N VAL A 196 1.34 -4.95 -18.49
CA VAL A 196 2.75 -4.96 -18.86
C VAL A 196 3.58 -4.67 -17.62
N THR A 197 4.60 -5.49 -17.38
CA THR A 197 5.52 -5.31 -16.27
C THR A 197 6.85 -4.78 -16.78
N TYR A 198 7.32 -3.67 -16.21
CA TYR A 198 8.65 -3.13 -16.40
C TYR A 198 9.42 -3.28 -15.08
N GLU A 199 10.36 -4.23 -15.06
CA GLU A 199 11.18 -4.54 -13.89
C GLU A 199 12.38 -3.59 -13.80
N ASN A 200 12.72 -3.20 -12.56
CA ASN A 200 13.90 -2.40 -12.23
C ASN A 200 14.16 -1.20 -13.17
N VAL A 201 13.13 -0.37 -13.40
CA VAL A 201 13.22 0.76 -14.32
C VAL A 201 14.03 1.90 -13.73
N GLU A 202 14.75 2.65 -14.59
CA GLU A 202 15.44 3.87 -14.18
C GLU A 202 14.46 4.97 -13.79
N ASP A 203 13.61 5.35 -14.73
CA ASP A 203 12.50 6.26 -14.48
C ASP A 203 11.17 5.63 -14.88
N ILE A 204 10.22 5.50 -13.95
CA ILE A 204 8.89 4.95 -14.27
C ILE A 204 8.08 5.89 -15.18
N PHE A 205 8.35 7.19 -15.17
CA PHE A 205 7.61 8.20 -15.92
C PHE A 205 7.89 8.11 -17.42
N ASP A 206 9.01 7.49 -17.83
CA ASP A 206 9.31 7.17 -19.23
C ASP A 206 8.33 6.15 -19.84
N TYR A 207 7.64 5.38 -18.99
CA TYR A 207 6.72 4.31 -19.38
C TYR A 207 5.26 4.65 -19.05
N LEU A 208 5.02 5.68 -18.25
CA LEU A 208 3.67 6.07 -17.85
C LEU A 208 2.99 6.88 -18.96
N PRO A 209 1.67 6.71 -19.15
CA PRO A 209 0.87 7.70 -19.87
C PRO A 209 0.96 9.08 -19.20
N ASP A 210 0.60 10.12 -19.97
CA ASP A 210 0.58 11.49 -19.46
C ASP A 210 -0.18 11.62 -18.13
N ILE A 211 0.46 12.27 -17.17
CA ILE A 211 -0.14 12.55 -15.87
C ILE A 211 -1.36 13.44 -16.07
N ARG A 212 -2.53 12.91 -15.69
CA ARG A 212 -3.80 13.65 -15.73
C ARG A 212 -3.77 14.88 -14.82
N THR A 213 -4.34 15.99 -15.29
CA THR A 213 -4.51 17.21 -14.49
C THR A 213 -5.68 17.07 -13.51
N ARG A 214 -5.71 17.93 -12.50
CA ARG A 214 -6.79 17.91 -11.50
C ARG A 214 -8.13 18.25 -12.14
N GLU A 215 -8.15 19.27 -12.99
CA GLU A 215 -9.34 19.74 -13.71
C GLU A 215 -9.91 18.64 -14.61
N TYR A 216 -9.04 17.87 -15.27
CA TYR A 216 -9.45 16.70 -16.05
C TYR A 216 -10.08 15.64 -15.15
N LEU A 217 -9.45 15.26 -14.03
CA LEU A 217 -10.01 14.24 -13.14
C LEU A 217 -11.32 14.71 -12.49
N GLU A 218 -11.43 15.98 -12.15
CA GLU A 218 -12.65 16.56 -11.61
C GLU A 218 -13.79 16.58 -12.63
N SER A 219 -13.51 16.63 -13.94
CA SER A 219 -14.55 16.53 -14.97
C SER A 219 -14.87 15.09 -15.38
N ALA A 220 -13.85 14.23 -15.48
CA ALA A 220 -14.00 12.85 -15.99
C ALA A 220 -14.54 11.86 -14.93
N ILE A 221 -14.27 12.11 -13.65
CA ILE A 221 -14.71 11.24 -12.56
C ILE A 221 -16.11 11.67 -12.08
N ILE A 222 -17.11 10.81 -12.25
CA ILE A 222 -18.49 11.04 -11.79
C ILE A 222 -18.65 10.50 -10.36
N VAL A 223 -19.43 11.20 -9.53
CA VAL A 223 -19.69 10.86 -8.10
C VAL A 223 -20.48 9.57 -7.95
#